data_AF-A0A2P5P4U6-F1
#
_entry.id   AF-A0A2P5P4U6-F1
#
_cell.length_a   1.000
_cell.length_b   1.000
_cell.length_c   1.000
_cell.angle_alpha   90.00
_cell.angle_beta   90.00
_cell.angle_gamma   90.00
#
_symmetry.space_group_name_H-M   'P 1'
#
loop_
_entity.id
_entity.type
_entity.pdbx_description
1 polymer ?
#
loop_
_entity_poly.entity_id
_entity_poly.type
_entity_poly.pdbx_seq_one_letter_code
_entity_poly.pdbx_strand_id
1 'polypeptide(L)'
;MVYNPDVVKKNKRRIPSDKSTGHPGYLEALPILDLHALTVVEALPKVDEFLHSSFQAGYFRVRIVHGKGTGVLKMEVTRYLATHPLVLRYLPADCYHGGSGVTDVDLTYH
;
A
#
# COMPACT_ATOMS: atom_id res chain seq x y z
N MET A 1 -0.44 13.87 -8.12
CA MET A 1 0.87 13.40 -7.63
C MET A 1 1.25 14.29 -6.47
N VAL A 2 1.11 13.84 -5.22
CA VAL A 2 1.71 14.58 -4.09
C VAL A 2 3.13 14.03 -3.94
N TYR A 3 4.04 14.60 -4.72
CA TYR A 3 5.47 14.46 -4.45
C TYR A 3 5.73 15.28 -3.19
N ASN A 4 6.00 14.62 -2.07
CA ASN A 4 6.49 15.28 -0.86
C ASN A 4 8.03 15.18 -0.85
N PRO A 5 8.76 16.20 -1.34
CA PRO A 5 10.22 16.19 -1.42
C PRO A 5 10.91 16.02 -0.07
N ASP A 6 10.24 16.42 1.02
CA ASP A 6 10.81 16.43 2.36
C ASP A 6 10.85 15.04 2.99
N VAL A 7 9.99 14.12 2.55
CA VAL A 7 10.00 12.70 2.95
C VAL A 7 11.16 11.95 2.28
N VAL A 8 11.42 12.24 0.99
CA VAL A 8 12.43 11.52 0.20
C VAL A 8 13.86 11.90 0.60
N LYS A 9 14.10 13.15 1.01
CA LYS A 9 15.44 13.66 1.28
C LYS A 9 16.05 13.18 2.60
N LYS A 10 15.25 12.72 3.57
CA LYS A 10 15.75 12.27 4.88
C LYS A 10 16.05 10.77 4.99
N ASN A 11 15.55 9.92 4.09
CA ASN A 11 15.60 8.47 4.29
C ASN A 11 16.60 7.69 3.41
N LYS A 12 17.78 8.28 3.12
CA LYS A 12 18.88 7.60 2.42
C LYS A 12 19.66 6.58 3.28
N ARG A 13 19.16 6.19 4.47
CA ARG A 13 19.92 5.35 5.43
C ARG A 13 19.20 4.11 5.98
N ARG A 14 18.08 3.65 5.41
CA ARG A 14 17.38 2.45 5.93
C ARG A 14 16.70 1.59 4.86
N ILE A 15 17.39 1.29 3.77
CA ILE A 15 17.10 0.05 3.04
C ILE A 15 18.19 -0.92 3.49
N PRO A 16 17.92 -1.87 4.41
CA PRO A 16 18.90 -2.88 4.75
C PRO A 16 19.23 -3.66 3.48
N SER A 17 20.50 -3.61 3.08
CA SER A 17 21.02 -4.28 1.88
C SER A 17 21.40 -5.74 2.14
N ASP A 18 20.94 -6.37 3.21
CA ASP A 18 21.43 -7.70 3.58
C ASP A 18 20.37 -8.59 4.23
N LYS A 19 20.64 -9.87 4.07
CA LYS A 19 19.83 -11.06 4.14
C LYS A 19 19.35 -11.40 5.55
N SER A 20 18.34 -12.28 5.61
CA SER A 20 18.04 -13.16 6.75
C SER A 20 17.68 -12.50 8.10
N THR A 21 16.63 -11.67 8.12
CA THR A 21 15.79 -11.52 9.31
C THR A 21 14.36 -11.85 8.90
N GLY A 22 13.76 -12.88 9.51
CA GLY A 22 12.53 -13.54 9.09
C GLY A 22 11.27 -12.66 9.13
N HIS A 23 11.17 -11.69 8.21
CA HIS A 23 9.93 -11.02 7.88
C HIS A 23 9.38 -11.61 6.56
N PRO A 24 8.14 -12.12 6.56
CA PRO A 24 7.59 -12.88 5.43
C PRO A 24 7.45 -12.05 4.15
N GLY A 25 7.44 -10.71 4.24
CA GLY A 25 6.95 -9.84 3.18
C GLY A 25 7.75 -9.77 1.86
N TYR A 26 8.90 -10.42 1.72
CA TYR A 26 9.60 -10.49 0.41
C TYR A 26 9.66 -11.90 -0.19
N LEU A 27 9.40 -12.95 0.60
CA LEU A 27 9.50 -14.35 0.16
C LEU A 27 8.15 -15.08 0.19
N GLU A 28 7.16 -14.55 0.93
CA GLU A 28 5.79 -15.06 1.01
C GLU A 28 4.80 -14.09 0.33
N ALA A 29 3.65 -14.61 -0.09
CA ALA A 29 2.62 -13.84 -0.78
C ALA A 29 2.23 -12.59 0.03
N LEU A 30 2.30 -11.42 -0.61
CA LEU A 30 1.87 -10.16 0.00
C LEU A 30 0.40 -10.26 0.43
N PRO A 31 0.00 -9.68 1.57
CA PRO A 31 -1.41 -9.48 1.89
C PRO A 31 -2.09 -8.66 0.80
N ILE A 32 -3.28 -9.10 0.39
CA ILE A 32 -4.07 -8.46 -0.66
C ILE A 32 -5.46 -8.13 -0.10
N LEU A 33 -5.89 -6.89 -0.30
CA LEU A 33 -7.27 -6.46 -0.12
C LEU A 33 -7.94 -6.24 -1.47
N ASP A 34 -9.05 -6.93 -1.72
CA ASP A 34 -9.89 -6.71 -2.90
C ASP A 34 -11.10 -5.83 -2.56
N LEU A 35 -11.28 -4.75 -3.32
CA LEU A 35 -12.34 -3.75 -3.19
C LEU A 35 -13.29 -3.73 -4.39
N HIS A 36 -13.21 -4.71 -5.30
CA HIS A 36 -14.13 -4.79 -6.43
C HIS A 36 -15.59 -4.80 -5.96
N ALA A 37 -16.44 -4.14 -6.74
CA ALA A 37 -17.88 -3.99 -6.49
C ALA A 37 -18.26 -3.24 -5.20
N LEU A 38 -17.29 -2.74 -4.42
CA LEU A 38 -17.58 -1.90 -3.27
C LEU A 38 -17.81 -0.45 -3.69
N THR A 39 -18.65 0.24 -2.93
CA THR A 39 -18.72 1.69 -2.94
C THR A 39 -17.54 2.30 -2.18
N VAL A 40 -17.27 3.59 -2.37
CA VAL A 40 -16.22 4.31 -1.62
C VAL A 40 -16.46 4.22 -0.11
N VAL A 41 -17.72 4.37 0.32
CA VAL A 41 -18.11 4.35 1.73
C VAL A 41 -17.83 2.99 2.38
N GLU A 42 -17.98 1.90 1.63
CA GLU A 42 -17.65 0.55 2.11
C GLU A 42 -16.15 0.23 2.02
N ALA A 43 -15.47 0.78 1.01
CA ALA A 43 -14.08 0.47 0.73
C ALA A 43 -13.11 1.15 1.70
N LEU A 44 -13.30 2.43 2.02
CA LEU A 44 -12.32 3.17 2.84
C LEU A 44 -12.15 2.60 4.26
N PRO A 45 -13.21 2.21 4.99
CA PRO A 45 -13.06 1.56 6.29
C PRO A 45 -12.29 0.23 6.21
N LYS A 46 -12.50 -0.55 5.14
CA LYS A 46 -11.75 -1.80 4.91
C LYS A 46 -10.28 -1.55 4.63
N VAL A 47 -9.95 -0.46 3.93
CA VAL A 47 -8.56 -0.06 3.69
C VAL A 47 -7.87 0.29 5.01
N ASP A 48 -8.51 1.07 5.89
CA ASP A 48 -7.98 1.41 7.21
C ASP A 48 -7.66 0.17 8.06
N GLU A 49 -8.66 -0.70 8.23
CA GLU A 49 -8.53 -1.96 8.98
C GLU A 49 -7.43 -2.86 8.41
N PHE A 50 -7.36 -2.95 7.08
CA PHE A 50 -6.35 -3.75 6.40
C PHE A 50 -4.94 -3.21 6.59
N LEU A 51 -4.74 -1.89 6.53
CA LEU A 51 -3.43 -1.28 6.76
C LEU A 51 -2.99 -1.50 8.22
N HIS A 52 -3.92 -1.34 9.16
CA HIS A 52 -3.64 -1.55 10.58
C HIS A 52 -3.29 -3.02 10.90
N SER A 53 -4.13 -3.96 10.48
CA SER A 53 -3.89 -5.39 10.70
C SER A 53 -2.60 -5.89 10.02
N SER A 54 -2.31 -5.41 8.81
CA SER A 54 -1.07 -5.76 8.13
C SER A 54 0.17 -5.20 8.83
N PHE A 55 0.07 -3.97 9.33
CA PHE A 55 1.13 -3.36 10.13
C PHE A 55 1.36 -4.14 11.44
N GLN A 56 0.30 -4.50 12.15
CA GLN A 56 0.38 -5.32 13.38
C GLN A 56 0.97 -6.71 13.13
N ALA A 57 0.67 -7.31 11.97
CA ALA A 57 1.24 -8.58 11.55
C ALA A 57 2.70 -8.48 11.06
N GLY A 58 3.30 -7.29 11.08
CA GLY A 58 4.70 -7.09 10.70
C GLY A 58 4.97 -7.08 9.20
N TYR A 59 3.93 -6.89 8.36
CA TYR A 59 4.14 -6.70 6.93
C TYR A 59 4.68 -5.29 6.66
N PHE A 60 5.69 -5.21 5.81
CA PHE A 60 6.24 -3.93 5.34
C PHE A 60 5.61 -3.47 4.02
N ARG A 61 4.88 -4.36 3.34
CA ARG A 61 4.23 -4.09 2.05
C ARG A 61 2.91 -4.84 1.97
N VAL A 62 1.92 -4.20 1.38
CA VAL A 62 0.60 -4.76 1.07
C VAL A 62 0.13 -4.36 -0.32
N ARG A 63 -0.92 -5.01 -0.80
CA ARG A 63 -1.53 -4.73 -2.10
C ARG A 63 -3.02 -4.47 -1.98
N ILE A 64 -3.50 -3.44 -2.65
CA ILE A 64 -4.92 -3.07 -2.70
C ILE A 64 -5.40 -3.15 -4.15
N VAL A 65 -6.37 -4.00 -4.40
CA VAL A 65 -7.03 -4.18 -5.70
C VAL A 65 -8.33 -3.40 -5.67
N HIS A 66 -8.37 -2.28 -6.38
CA HIS A 66 -9.56 -1.41 -6.48
C HIS A 66 -10.26 -1.50 -7.85
N GLY A 67 -9.72 -2.32 -8.75
CA GLY A 67 -10.18 -2.44 -10.13
C GLY A 67 -9.87 -1.21 -10.97
N LYS A 68 -10.12 -1.32 -12.29
CA LYS A 68 -9.94 -0.21 -13.24
C LYS A 68 -11.20 0.66 -13.28
N GLY A 69 -12.35 0.06 -13.56
CA GLY A 69 -13.68 0.68 -13.53
C GLY A 69 -13.73 2.10 -14.09
N THR A 70 -14.51 2.96 -13.43
CA THR A 70 -14.53 4.42 -13.66
C THR A 70 -13.35 5.15 -13.01
N GLY A 71 -12.48 4.44 -12.28
CA GLY A 71 -11.36 5.01 -11.53
C GLY A 71 -11.74 5.70 -10.22
N VAL A 72 -13.02 5.71 -9.82
CA VAL A 72 -13.47 6.36 -8.57
C VAL A 72 -12.81 5.74 -7.34
N LEU A 73 -12.85 4.40 -7.20
CA LEU A 73 -12.19 3.73 -6.07
C LEU A 73 -10.69 3.99 -6.06
N LYS A 74 -10.02 3.91 -7.22
CA LYS A 74 -8.60 4.27 -7.33
C LYS A 74 -8.32 5.68 -6.78
N MET A 75 -9.10 6.67 -7.20
CA MET A 75 -8.91 8.05 -6.81
C MET A 75 -9.10 8.23 -5.30
N GLU A 76 -10.18 7.70 -4.73
CA GLU A 76 -10.48 7.87 -3.31
C GLU A 76 -9.52 7.07 -2.42
N VAL A 77 -9.17 5.84 -2.80
CA VAL A 77 -8.15 5.05 -2.09
C VAL A 77 -6.80 5.76 -2.11
N THR A 78 -6.33 6.26 -3.26
CA THR A 78 -5.04 6.96 -3.32
C THR A 78 -5.03 8.29 -2.55
N ARG A 79 -6.15 9.02 -2.51
CA ARG A 79 -6.31 10.19 -1.63
C ARG A 79 -6.20 9.81 -0.16
N TYR A 80 -6.90 8.76 0.25
CA TYR A 80 -6.88 8.27 1.62
C TYR A 80 -5.47 7.80 2.04
N LEU A 81 -4.79 7.03 1.19
CA LEU A 81 -3.42 6.57 1.40
C LEU A 81 -2.42 7.72 1.54
N ALA A 82 -2.64 8.86 0.86
CA ALA A 82 -1.76 10.01 0.94
C ALA A 82 -1.75 10.68 2.33
N THR A 83 -2.79 10.47 3.13
CA THR A 83 -2.95 11.06 4.46
C THR A 83 -2.82 10.05 5.59
N HIS A 84 -2.69 8.76 5.28
CA HIS A 84 -2.73 7.70 6.28
C HIS A 84 -1.38 7.54 7.01
N PRO A 85 -1.35 7.54 8.36
CA PRO A 85 -0.10 7.60 9.14
C PRO A 85 0.79 6.36 9.00
N LEU A 86 0.21 5.20 8.70
CA LEU A 86 0.97 3.95 8.50
C LEU A 86 1.54 3.80 7.07
N VAL A 87 1.25 4.73 6.16
CA VAL A 87 1.69 4.62 4.76
C VAL A 87 2.99 5.40 4.58
N LEU A 88 4.06 4.70 4.19
CA LEU A 88 5.33 5.31 3.84
C LEU A 88 5.33 5.84 2.40
N ARG A 89 4.83 5.01 1.46
CA ARG A 89 4.61 5.38 0.06
C ARG A 89 3.65 4.39 -0.60
N TYR A 90 3.11 4.77 -1.75
CA TYR A 90 2.29 3.88 -2.58
C TYR A 90 2.54 4.14 -4.06
N LEU A 91 2.40 3.08 -4.86
CA LEU A 91 2.66 3.10 -6.29
C LEU A 91 1.61 2.21 -6.99
N PRO A 92 1.20 2.55 -8.23
CA PRO A 92 0.50 1.57 -9.06
C PRO A 92 1.35 0.30 -9.20
N ALA A 93 0.71 -0.87 -9.18
CA ALA A 93 1.41 -2.11 -9.45
C ALA A 93 1.93 -2.16 -10.89
N ASP A 94 2.90 -3.03 -11.16
CA ASP A 94 3.37 -3.28 -12.51
C ASP A 94 2.29 -3.94 -13.40
N CYS A 95 2.56 -4.01 -14.71
CA CYS A 95 1.61 -4.57 -15.66
C CYS A 95 1.31 -6.07 -15.46
N TYR A 96 2.22 -6.83 -14.84
CA TYR A 96 2.05 -8.25 -14.56
C TYR A 96 1.20 -8.48 -13.30
N HIS A 97 1.11 -7.48 -12.42
CA HIS A 97 0.36 -7.53 -11.16
C HIS A 97 -0.91 -6.68 -11.16
N GLY A 98 -1.54 -6.49 -12.33
CA GLY A 98 -2.84 -5.80 -12.45
C GLY A 98 -2.77 -4.31 -12.80
N GLY A 99 -1.57 -3.74 -12.83
CA GLY A 99 -1.29 -2.41 -13.35
C GLY A 99 -2.09 -1.31 -12.64
N SER A 100 -2.73 -0.45 -13.43
CA SER A 100 -3.48 0.71 -12.94
C SER A 100 -4.70 0.39 -12.07
N GLY A 101 -5.13 -0.87 -11.97
CA GLY A 101 -6.23 -1.33 -11.12
C GLY A 101 -5.79 -1.82 -9.73
N VAL A 102 -4.48 -1.75 -9.46
CA VAL A 102 -3.85 -2.25 -8.24
C VAL A 102 -2.86 -1.21 -7.73
N THR A 103 -2.84 -1.02 -6.42
CA THR A 103 -1.89 -0.14 -5.73
C THR A 103 -1.08 -0.96 -4.73
N ASP A 104 0.23 -0.98 -4.89
CA ASP A 104 1.17 -1.50 -3.90
C ASP A 104 1.48 -0.39 -2.88
N VAL A 105 1.45 -0.74 -1.60
CA VAL A 105 1.62 0.19 -0.48
C VAL A 105 2.75 -0.29 0.41
N ASP A 106 3.77 0.54 0.60
CA ASP A 106 4.82 0.31 1.59
C ASP A 106 4.39 0.93 2.92
N LEU A 107 4.42 0.14 3.99
CA LEU A 107 4.06 0.56 5.33
C LEU A 107 5.27 1.13 6.08
N THR A 108 5.01 1.94 7.09
CA THR A 108 6.05 2.39 8.02
C THR A 108 6.63 1.22 8.81
N TYR A 109 7.84 1.38 9.32
CA TYR A 109 8.47 0.41 10.20
C TYR A 109 8.11 0.71 11.67
N HIS A 110 7.98 -0.34 12.47
CA HIS A 110 8.07 -0.24 13.93
C HIS A 110 9.55 -0.13 14.35
#